data_AF-A0A9X3NFT3-F1
#
_entry.id   AF-A0A9X3NFT3-F1
#
_cell.length_a   1.000
_cell.length_b   1.000
_cell.length_c   1.000
_cell.angle_alpha   90.00
_cell.angle_beta   90.00
_cell.angle_gamma   90.00
#
_symmetry.space_group_name_H-M   'P 1'
#
loop_
_entity.id
_entity.type
_entity.pdbx_description
1 polymer ?
#
loop_
_entity_poly.entity_id
_entity_poly.type
_entity_poly.pdbx_seq_one_letter_code
_entity_poly.pdbx_strand_id
1 'polypeptide(L)'
;RRRRAAEARALLRAARDTFEALDMAVPAERARSELRAAGEAVRTAAVDPAIVLSPQELQIARMAAEGLSNRDIGSTLYLSHRTIGSHLYRIFPKLGVASRGELRALLAQ
;
A
#
# COMPACT_ATOMS: atom_id res chain seq x y z
N ARG A 1 -25.75 -2.14 -12.88
CA ARG A 1 -24.29 -2.38 -12.60
C ARG A 1 -23.82 -1.71 -11.30
N ARG A 2 -23.98 -0.40 -11.10
CA ARG A 2 -23.51 0.32 -9.89
C ARG A 2 -24.03 -0.23 -8.55
N ARG A 3 -25.30 -0.65 -8.47
CA ARG A 3 -25.92 -1.18 -7.24
C ARG A 3 -25.25 -2.48 -6.75
N ARG A 4 -24.97 -3.42 -7.67
CA ARG A 4 -24.25 -4.67 -7.38
C ARG A 4 -22.80 -4.43 -6.92
N ALA A 5 -22.14 -3.42 -7.48
CA ALA A 5 -20.79 -3.05 -7.05
C ALA A 5 -20.78 -2.46 -5.62
N ALA A 6 -21.78 -1.66 -5.26
CA ALA A 6 -21.91 -1.12 -3.90
C ALA A 6 -22.20 -2.21 -2.86
N GLU A 7 -23.07 -3.16 -3.21
CA GLU A 7 -23.44 -4.30 -2.38
C GLU A 7 -22.26 -5.27 -2.15
N ALA A 8 -21.50 -5.58 -3.21
CA ALA A 8 -20.29 -6.39 -3.11
C ALA A 8 -19.25 -5.75 -2.16
N ARG A 9 -19.06 -4.43 -2.22
CA ARG A 9 -18.13 -3.73 -1.33
C ARG A 9 -18.57 -3.78 0.12
N ALA A 10 -19.87 -3.65 0.39
CA ALA A 10 -20.38 -3.75 1.76
C ALA A 10 -20.10 -5.13 2.36
N LEU A 11 -20.31 -6.20 1.59
CA LEU A 11 -20.05 -7.57 2.01
C LEU A 11 -18.54 -7.83 2.22
N LEU A 12 -17.70 -7.31 1.33
CA LEU A 12 -16.25 -7.48 1.43
C LEU A 12 -15.65 -6.70 2.62
N ARG A 13 -16.19 -5.52 2.97
CA ARG A 13 -15.79 -4.79 4.18
C ARG A 13 -16.14 -5.57 5.45
N ALA A 14 -17.38 -6.06 5.53
CA ALA A 14 -17.82 -6.87 6.68
C ALA A 14 -16.96 -8.16 6.85
N ALA A 15 -16.62 -8.81 5.74
CA ALA A 15 -15.74 -9.98 5.75
C ALA A 15 -14.33 -9.63 6.28
N ARG A 16 -13.71 -8.55 5.76
CA ARG A 16 -12.41 -8.07 6.25
C ARG A 16 -12.44 -7.83 7.76
N ASP A 17 -13.40 -7.05 8.25
CA ASP A 17 -13.47 -6.65 9.66
C ASP A 17 -13.64 -7.86 10.59
N THR A 18 -14.41 -8.87 10.14
CA THR A 18 -14.58 -10.13 10.87
C THR A 18 -13.29 -10.95 10.90
N PHE A 19 -12.56 -11.03 9.79
CA PHE A 19 -11.32 -11.80 9.74
C PHE A 19 -10.17 -11.15 10.53
N GLU A 20 -10.12 -9.82 10.58
CA GLU A 20 -9.17 -9.08 11.41
C GLU A 20 -9.46 -9.28 12.90
N ALA A 21 -10.74 -9.28 13.31
CA ALA A 21 -11.14 -9.57 14.69
C ALA A 21 -10.80 -11.00 15.14
N LEU A 22 -10.68 -11.93 14.19
CA LEU A 22 -10.33 -13.34 14.44
C LEU A 22 -8.82 -13.64 14.26
N ASP A 23 -8.00 -12.61 14.01
CA ASP A 23 -6.56 -12.72 13.70
C ASP A 23 -6.26 -13.66 12.50
N MET A 24 -7.23 -13.76 11.57
CA MET A 24 -7.16 -14.62 10.39
C MET A 24 -6.57 -13.84 9.21
N ALA A 25 -5.25 -13.86 9.09
CA ALA A 25 -4.52 -13.06 8.09
C ALA A 25 -4.85 -13.39 6.62
N VAL A 26 -5.00 -14.67 6.26
CA VAL A 26 -5.17 -15.09 4.84
C VAL A 26 -6.53 -14.68 4.24
N PRO A 27 -7.68 -14.86 4.93
CA PRO A 27 -8.96 -14.39 4.42
C PRO A 27 -9.11 -12.86 4.38
N ALA A 28 -8.48 -12.14 5.33
CA ALA A 28 -8.48 -10.68 5.36
C ALA A 28 -7.79 -10.06 4.13
N GLU A 29 -6.64 -10.61 3.73
CA GLU A 29 -5.93 -10.17 2.52
C GLU A 29 -6.72 -10.43 1.24
N ARG A 30 -7.46 -11.54 1.18
CA ARG A 30 -8.35 -11.83 0.05
C ARG A 30 -9.48 -10.80 -0.05
N ALA A 31 -10.13 -10.45 1.06
CA ALA A 31 -11.18 -9.43 1.09
C ALA A 31 -10.65 -8.04 0.68
N ARG A 32 -9.45 -7.66 1.14
CA ARG A 32 -8.77 -6.42 0.74
C ARG A 32 -8.46 -6.38 -0.75
N SER A 33 -8.00 -7.50 -1.33
CA SER A 33 -7.75 -7.61 -2.77
C SER A 33 -9.02 -7.40 -3.61
N GLU A 34 -10.13 -8.01 -3.19
CA GLU A 34 -11.42 -7.86 -3.88
C GLU A 34 -12.00 -6.44 -3.75
N LEU A 35 -11.81 -5.77 -2.61
CA LEU A 35 -12.21 -4.36 -2.43
C LEU A 35 -11.45 -3.41 -3.36
N ARG A 36 -10.14 -3.65 -3.55
CA ARG A 36 -9.33 -2.92 -4.53
C ARG A 36 -9.80 -3.18 -5.96
N ALA A 37 -10.07 -4.43 -6.31
CA ALA A 37 -10.61 -4.80 -7.63
C ALA A 37 -12.00 -4.17 -7.88
N ALA A 38 -12.78 -3.93 -6.83
CA ALA A 38 -14.06 -3.24 -6.89
C ALA A 38 -13.95 -1.70 -6.94
N GLY A 39 -12.75 -1.12 -7.00
CA GLY A 39 -12.52 0.32 -7.17
C GLY A 39 -12.70 1.14 -5.88
N GLU A 40 -12.62 0.50 -4.71
CA GLU A 40 -12.58 1.21 -3.44
C GLU A 40 -11.12 1.48 -3.06
N ALA A 41 -10.67 2.70 -3.31
CA ALA A 41 -9.45 3.23 -2.72
C ALA A 41 -9.70 3.38 -1.23
N VAL A 42 -9.34 2.35 -0.46
CA VAL A 42 -9.34 2.41 1.00
C VAL A 42 -8.38 3.54 1.37
N ARG A 43 -8.90 4.71 1.77
CA ARG A 43 -8.15 5.63 2.62
C ARG A 43 -7.93 4.89 3.93
N THR A 44 -6.84 4.14 4.00
CA THR A 44 -6.38 3.54 5.24
C THR A 44 -6.13 4.69 6.20
N ALA A 45 -6.85 4.67 7.32
CA ALA A 45 -6.55 5.49 8.49
C ALA A 45 -5.03 5.46 8.71
N ALA A 46 -4.45 6.61 9.02
CA ALA A 46 -3.00 6.86 9.11
C ALA A 46 -2.27 5.74 9.87
N VAL A 47 -1.81 4.71 9.16
CA VAL A 47 -0.88 3.74 9.70
C VAL A 47 0.48 4.39 9.57
N ASP A 48 1.14 4.61 10.72
CA ASP A 48 2.46 5.22 10.74
C ASP A 48 3.41 4.37 9.86
N PRO A 49 3.95 4.93 8.75
CA PRO A 49 4.86 4.23 7.88
C PRO A 49 6.10 3.69 8.61
N ALA A 50 6.51 4.31 9.72
CA ALA A 50 7.61 3.85 10.55
C ALA A 50 7.30 2.56 11.33
N ILE A 51 6.02 2.23 11.54
CA ILE A 51 5.59 1.00 12.22
C ILE A 51 5.49 -0.17 11.24
N VAL A 52 5.19 0.10 9.97
CA VAL A 52 4.91 -0.95 8.96
C VAL A 52 6.11 -1.30 8.08
N LEU A 53 7.01 -0.33 7.87
CA LEU A 53 8.17 -0.51 6.99
C LEU A 53 9.43 -0.81 7.78
N SER A 54 10.30 -1.64 7.20
CA SER A 54 11.67 -1.71 7.71
C SER A 54 12.39 -0.36 7.53
N PRO A 55 13.47 -0.08 8.26
CA PRO A 55 14.22 1.17 8.11
C PRO A 55 14.67 1.44 6.66
N GLN A 56 15.10 0.39 5.94
CA GLN A 56 15.50 0.49 4.53
C GLN A 56 14.30 0.76 3.62
N GLU A 57 13.16 0.12 3.86
CA GLU A 57 11.93 0.37 3.11
C GLU A 57 11.43 1.80 3.32
N LEU A 58 11.48 2.30 4.55
CA LEU A 58 11.12 3.68 4.88
C LEU A 58 12.04 4.68 4.19
N GLN A 59 13.36 4.42 4.16
CA GLN A 59 14.32 5.26 3.45
C GLN A 59 14.00 5.33 1.94
N ILE A 60 13.76 4.19 1.30
CA ILE A 60 13.38 4.12 -0.11
C ILE A 60 12.05 4.86 -0.35
N ALA A 61 11.06 4.69 0.53
CA ALA A 61 9.75 5.33 0.43
C ALA A 61 9.85 6.86 0.54
N ARG A 62 10.68 7.38 1.44
CA ARG A 62 10.93 8.83 1.60
C ARG A 62 11.58 9.44 0.35
N MET A 63 12.67 8.84 -0.13
CA MET A 63 13.31 9.30 -1.37
C MET A 63 12.34 9.22 -2.56
N ALA A 64 11.45 8.22 -2.57
CA ALA A 64 10.41 8.12 -3.58
C ALA A 64 9.36 9.24 -3.47
N ALA A 65 8.92 9.57 -2.25
CA ALA A 65 8.01 10.68 -1.98
C ALA A 65 8.62 12.05 -2.36
N GLU A 66 9.93 12.22 -2.20
CA GLU A 66 10.70 13.42 -2.59
C GLU A 66 10.86 13.58 -4.11
N GLY A 67 10.54 12.55 -4.90
CA GLY A 67 10.55 12.62 -6.36
C GLY A 67 11.76 12.02 -7.06
N LEU A 68 12.72 11.41 -6.34
CA LEU A 68 13.90 10.76 -6.92
C LEU A 68 13.58 9.52 -7.75
N SER A 69 14.03 9.42 -9.01
CA SER A 69 13.73 8.24 -9.82
C SER A 69 14.31 6.95 -9.23
N ASN A 70 13.81 5.78 -9.64
CA ASN A 70 14.38 4.50 -9.18
C ASN A 70 15.89 4.38 -9.49
N ARG A 71 16.35 5.07 -10.54
CA ARG A 71 17.76 5.14 -10.91
C ARG A 71 18.54 5.98 -9.89
N ASP A 72 18.03 7.15 -9.52
CA ASP A 72 18.69 8.05 -8.55
C ASP A 72 18.72 7.44 -7.15
N ILE A 73 17.62 6.82 -6.73
CA ILE A 73 17.55 6.06 -5.47
C ILE A 73 18.56 4.91 -5.49
N GLY A 74 18.60 4.16 -6.61
CA GLY A 74 19.55 3.07 -6.79
C GLY A 74 21.01 3.54 -6.70
N SER A 75 21.35 4.64 -7.38
CA SER A 75 22.68 5.25 -7.30
C SER A 75 23.05 5.68 -5.87
N THR A 76 22.11 6.25 -5.12
CA THR A 76 22.34 6.70 -3.74
C THR A 76 22.56 5.53 -2.78
N LEU A 77 21.82 4.43 -2.98
CA LEU A 77 21.87 3.24 -2.11
C LEU A 77 22.81 2.15 -2.62
N TYR A 78 23.55 2.39 -3.72
CA TYR A 78 24.39 1.41 -4.41
C TYR A 78 23.62 0.13 -4.81
N LEU A 79 22.38 0.30 -5.27
CA LEU A 79 21.48 -0.77 -5.71
C LEU A 79 21.04 -0.55 -7.16
N SER A 80 20.64 -1.64 -7.83
CA SER A 80 20.06 -1.52 -9.17
C SER A 80 18.68 -0.85 -9.13
N HIS A 81 18.33 -0.08 -10.16
CA HIS A 81 16.99 0.50 -10.31
C HIS A 81 15.87 -0.54 -10.31
N ARG A 82 16.16 -1.78 -10.73
CA ARG A 82 15.22 -2.92 -10.68
C ARG A 82 14.97 -3.38 -9.25
N THR A 83 16.01 -3.40 -8.43
CA THR A 83 15.91 -3.68 -6.98
C THR A 83 15.00 -2.64 -6.33
N ILE A 84 15.21 -1.34 -6.62
CA ILE A 84 14.34 -0.26 -6.11
C ILE A 84 12.89 -0.44 -6.54
N GLY A 85 12.64 -0.77 -7.81
CA GLY A 85 11.29 -1.08 -8.29
C GLY A 85 10.64 -2.24 -7.52
N SER A 86 11.43 -3.26 -7.20
CA SER A 86 10.98 -4.43 -6.43
C SER A 86 10.69 -4.08 -4.96
N HIS A 87 11.44 -3.16 -4.35
CA HIS A 87 11.12 -2.62 -3.03
C HIS A 87 9.81 -1.84 -3.07
N LEU A 88 9.66 -0.90 -4.02
CA LEU A 88 8.44 -0.08 -4.13
C LEU A 88 7.19 -0.92 -4.40
N TYR A 89 7.30 -1.98 -5.20
CA TYR A 89 6.22 -2.94 -5.42
C TYR A 89 5.71 -3.59 -4.12
N ARG A 90 6.60 -3.83 -3.14
CA ARG A 90 6.24 -4.38 -1.82
C ARG A 90 5.79 -3.30 -0.83
N ILE A 91 6.34 -2.11 -0.93
CA ILE A 91 6.02 -0.97 -0.04
C ILE A 91 4.61 -0.43 -0.30
N PHE A 92 4.21 -0.28 -1.55
CA PHE A 92 2.90 0.27 -1.92
C PHE A 92 1.71 -0.44 -1.27
N PRO A 93 1.58 -1.78 -1.35
CA PRO A 93 0.49 -2.49 -0.69
C PRO A 93 0.59 -2.43 0.85
N LYS A 94 1.80 -2.39 1.42
CA LYS A 94 2.00 -2.22 2.87
C LYS A 94 1.44 -0.88 3.38
N LEU A 95 1.57 0.18 2.59
CA LEU A 95 1.07 1.51 2.92
C LEU A 95 -0.36 1.78 2.40
N GLY A 96 -0.95 0.85 1.66
CA GLY A 96 -2.26 1.02 1.04
C GLY A 96 -2.30 2.06 -0.08
N VAL A 97 -1.15 2.42 -0.67
CA VAL A 97 -1.06 3.38 -1.77
C VAL A 97 -0.92 2.67 -3.11
N ALA A 98 -1.51 3.23 -4.17
CA ALA A 98 -1.42 2.68 -5.52
C ALA A 98 -0.38 3.40 -6.39
N SER A 99 0.04 4.60 -5.97
CA SER A 99 0.88 5.45 -6.78
C SER A 99 1.95 6.18 -5.97
N ARG A 100 2.98 6.61 -6.68
CA ARG A 100 4.04 7.44 -6.12
C ARG A 100 3.55 8.83 -5.70
N GLY A 101 2.50 9.33 -6.36
CA GLY A 101 1.82 10.57 -5.96
C GLY A 101 1.09 10.42 -4.63
N GLU A 102 0.41 9.29 -4.42
CA GLU A 102 -0.20 8.96 -3.12
C GLU A 102 0.86 8.76 -2.03
N LEU A 103 1.99 8.12 -2.36
CA LEU A 103 3.11 7.99 -1.43
C LEU A 103 3.62 9.36 -0.96
N ARG A 104 3.75 10.33 -1.88
CA ARG A 104 4.09 11.71 -1.54
C ARG A 104 3.04 12.35 -0.64
N ALA A 105 1.75 12.20 -0.96
CA ALA A 105 0.67 12.75 -0.13
C ALA A 105 0.65 12.16 1.29
N LEU A 106 0.98 10.87 1.44
CA LEU A 106 1.04 10.19 2.73
C LEU A 106 2.24 10.64 3.59
N LEU A 107 3.41 10.80 2.98
CA LEU A 107 4.67 11.09 3.67
C LEU A 107 5.03 12.58 3.77
N ALA A 108 4.30 13.48 3.10
CA ALA A 108 4.53 14.92 3.15
C ALA A 108 3.96 15.61 4.42
N GLN A 109 3.76 14.84 5.50
CA GLN A 109 3.35 15.34 6.82
C GLN A 109 4.56 15.76 7.64
#